data_AF-A0A974UZX4-F1
#
_entry.id   AF-A0A974UZX4-F1
#
_cell.length_a   1.000
_cell.length_b   1.000
_cell.length_c   1.000
_cell.angle_alpha   90.00
_cell.angle_beta   90.00
_cell.angle_gamma   90.00
#
_symmetry.space_group_name_H-M   'P 1'
#
loop_
_entity.id
_entity.type
_entity.pdbx_description
1 polymer ?
#
loop_
_entity_poly.entity_id
_entity_poly.type
_entity_poly.pdbx_seq_one_letter_code
_entity_poly.pdbx_strand_id
1 'polypeptide(L)'
;MQDRDPEADLADLRARILADRRPEKEPVADISQGVQLATMHALARYWANEYDWRRCEEKLKTLPHFITEIDGLDIHFIHVRSKHEYALPLLVAHGWPSSVIEQLKIIGALATRRRTARAKRTLSTW
;
A
#
# COMPACT_ATOMS: atom_id res chain seq x y z
N MET A 1 12.11 20.59 -3.13
CA MET A 1 12.10 19.14 -3.43
C MET A 1 13.55 18.69 -3.48
N GLN A 2 13.97 17.87 -2.51
CA GLN A 2 15.36 17.42 -2.40
C GLN A 2 15.68 16.50 -3.58
N ASP A 3 16.78 16.75 -4.28
CA ASP A 3 17.36 15.82 -5.26
C ASP A 3 17.72 14.53 -4.51
N ARG A 4 16.79 13.57 -4.49
CA ARG A 4 17.03 12.23 -3.98
C ARG A 4 17.38 11.34 -5.16
N ASP A 5 18.52 10.68 -5.08
CA ASP A 5 18.89 9.61 -6.01
C ASP A 5 18.22 8.30 -5.55
N PRO A 6 17.18 7.81 -6.25
CA PRO A 6 16.43 6.65 -5.82
C PRO A 6 17.27 5.36 -5.82
N GLU A 7 18.30 5.27 -6.68
CA GLU A 7 19.17 4.10 -6.70
C GLU A 7 20.12 4.10 -5.50
N ALA A 8 20.64 5.27 -5.13
CA ALA A 8 21.44 5.42 -3.92
C ALA A 8 20.61 5.08 -2.65
N ASP A 9 19.35 5.53 -2.57
CA ASP A 9 18.45 5.21 -1.45
C ASP A 9 18.19 3.69 -1.34
N LEU A 10 17.97 3.01 -2.48
CA LEU A 10 17.77 1.56 -2.50
C LEU A 10 19.04 0.78 -2.15
N ALA A 11 20.20 1.25 -2.59
CA ALA A 11 21.49 0.67 -2.24
C ALA A 11 21.77 0.81 -0.74
N ASP A 12 21.52 2.00 -0.16
CA ASP A 12 21.66 2.26 1.27
C ASP A 12 20.72 1.38 2.10
N LEU A 13 19.45 1.27 1.69
CA LEU A 13 18.48 0.37 2.33
C LEU A 13 19.00 -1.08 2.40
N ARG A 14 19.47 -1.62 1.27
CA ARG A 14 20.02 -2.99 1.21
C ARG A 14 21.25 -3.16 2.09
N ALA A 15 22.16 -2.18 2.06
CA ALA A 15 23.37 -2.20 2.89
C ALA A 15 23.02 -2.24 4.38
N ARG A 16 22.04 -1.44 4.83
CA ARG A 16 21.59 -1.42 6.23
C ARG A 16 20.95 -2.73 6.66
N ILE A 17 20.13 -3.35 5.81
CA ILE A 17 19.52 -4.66 6.11
C ILE A 17 20.61 -5.73 6.26
N LEU A 18 21.65 -5.70 5.42
CA LEU A 18 22.76 -6.67 5.47
C LEU A 18 23.70 -6.43 6.66
N ALA A 19 23.86 -5.19 7.10
CA ALA A 19 24.68 -4.81 8.25
C ALA A 19 23.95 -4.94 9.60
N ASP A 20 22.73 -5.49 9.61
CA ASP A 20 21.90 -5.58 10.81
C ASP A 20 22.60 -6.31 11.97
N ARG A 21 22.63 -5.64 13.13
CA ARG A 21 23.13 -6.22 14.38
C ARG A 21 21.98 -6.90 15.11
N ARG A 22 21.92 -8.22 14.96
CA ARG A 22 20.80 -9.05 15.40
C ARG A 22 20.67 -9.12 16.93
N PRO A 23 19.43 -9.15 17.45
CA PRO A 23 19.19 -9.46 18.84
C PRO A 23 19.38 -10.96 19.14
N GLU A 24 19.35 -11.30 20.42
CA GLU A 24 19.26 -12.69 20.87
C GLU A 24 17.92 -13.31 20.49
N LYS A 25 17.87 -14.65 20.48
CA LYS A 25 16.65 -15.41 20.18
C LYS A 25 15.61 -15.22 21.29
N GLU A 26 14.33 -15.27 20.91
CA GLU A 26 13.21 -15.18 21.84
C GLU A 26 13.23 -16.30 22.90
N PRO A 27 12.76 -16.03 24.13
CA PRO A 27 12.69 -17.03 25.20
C PRO A 27 11.50 -17.98 25.06
N VAL A 28 10.50 -17.64 24.23
CA VAL A 28 9.27 -18.42 24.02
C VAL A 28 9.24 -19.06 22.64
N ALA A 29 8.52 -20.18 22.50
CA ALA A 29 8.40 -20.90 21.23
C ALA A 29 7.25 -20.41 20.33
N ASP A 30 6.36 -19.54 20.83
CA ASP A 30 5.22 -18.98 20.11
C ASP A 30 5.46 -17.50 19.73
N ILE A 31 4.39 -16.77 19.37
CA ILE A 31 4.44 -15.35 18.96
C ILE A 31 3.93 -14.40 20.05
N SER A 32 3.75 -14.88 21.28
CA SER A 32 3.15 -14.10 22.38
C SER A 32 3.96 -12.84 22.75
N GLN A 33 5.25 -12.81 22.40
CA GLN A 33 6.17 -11.69 22.63
C GLN A 33 6.54 -10.93 21.35
N GLY A 34 5.85 -11.17 20.24
CA GLY A 34 6.10 -10.51 18.96
C GLY A 34 6.53 -11.48 17.86
N VAL A 35 7.08 -10.91 16.79
CA VAL A 35 7.49 -11.66 15.61
C VAL A 35 8.78 -12.43 15.93
N GLN A 36 8.81 -13.72 15.58
CA GLN A 36 9.97 -14.58 15.81
C GLN A 36 11.18 -14.17 14.95
N LEU A 37 12.38 -14.35 15.49
CA LEU A 37 13.65 -13.95 14.90
C LEU A 37 13.87 -14.64 13.55
N ALA A 38 13.45 -15.91 13.46
CA ALA A 38 13.49 -16.67 12.21
C ALA A 38 12.65 -16.01 11.11
N THR A 39 11.46 -15.49 11.44
CA THR A 39 10.60 -14.77 10.50
C THR A 39 11.21 -13.43 10.10
N MET A 40 11.72 -12.65 11.06
CA MET A 40 12.39 -11.38 10.77
C MET A 40 13.63 -11.58 9.89
N HIS A 41 14.43 -12.62 10.14
CA HIS A 41 15.57 -12.96 9.30
C HIS A 41 15.17 -13.38 7.88
N ALA A 42 14.12 -14.19 7.74
CA ALA A 42 13.62 -14.58 6.43
C ALA A 42 13.13 -13.37 5.64
N LEU A 43 12.41 -12.45 6.29
CA LEU A 43 11.92 -11.21 5.67
C LEU A 43 13.06 -10.28 5.27
N ALA A 44 14.02 -10.05 6.16
CA ALA A 44 15.20 -9.24 5.88
C ALA A 44 16.01 -9.78 4.70
N ARG A 45 16.25 -11.10 4.66
CA ARG A 45 16.93 -11.75 3.53
C ARG A 45 16.17 -11.55 2.22
N TYR A 46 14.86 -11.74 2.24
CA TYR A 46 14.02 -11.53 1.06
C TYR A 46 14.09 -10.08 0.58
N TRP A 47 13.97 -9.09 1.47
CA TRP A 47 14.08 -7.68 1.11
C TRP A 47 15.45 -7.28 0.57
N ALA A 48 16.53 -7.78 1.15
CA ALA A 48 17.87 -7.43 0.70
C ALA A 48 18.21 -8.00 -0.68
N ASN A 49 17.72 -9.22 -0.99
CA ASN A 49 18.25 -10.00 -2.11
C ASN A 49 17.24 -10.28 -3.22
N GLU A 50 15.94 -10.30 -2.92
CA GLU A 50 14.91 -10.84 -3.83
C GLU A 50 13.78 -9.85 -4.13
N TYR A 51 13.47 -8.95 -3.20
CA TYR A 51 12.38 -8.00 -3.39
C TYR A 51 12.76 -6.91 -4.38
N ASP A 52 11.96 -6.82 -5.44
CA ASP A 52 12.07 -5.76 -6.43
C ASP A 52 11.14 -4.59 -6.10
N TRP A 53 11.71 -3.50 -5.61
CA TRP A 53 11.00 -2.25 -5.34
C TRP A 53 10.40 -1.64 -6.61
N ARG A 54 11.05 -1.80 -7.78
CA ARG A 54 10.60 -1.20 -9.04
C ARG A 54 9.23 -1.74 -9.43
N ARG A 55 8.93 -3.01 -9.14
CA ARG A 55 7.59 -3.58 -9.30
C ARG A 55 6.50 -2.83 -8.51
N CYS A 56 6.80 -2.34 -7.30
CA CYS A 56 5.84 -1.55 -6.53
C CYS A 56 5.71 -0.14 -7.11
N GLU A 57 6.85 0.47 -7.43
CA GLU A 57 6.92 1.80 -8.02
C GLU A 57 6.16 1.89 -9.35
N GLU A 58 6.33 0.92 -10.25
CA GLU A 58 5.62 0.86 -11.54
C GLU A 58 4.11 0.84 -11.35
N LYS A 59 3.61 0.05 -10.38
CA LYS A 59 2.17 0.00 -10.07
C LYS A 59 1.65 1.35 -9.60
N LEU A 60 2.40 2.03 -8.73
CA LEU A 60 2.05 3.37 -8.27
C LEU A 60 2.05 4.37 -9.44
N LYS A 61 3.06 4.35 -10.30
CA LYS A 61 3.18 5.20 -11.50
C LYS A 61 2.02 5.03 -12.50
N THR A 62 1.31 3.91 -12.48
CA THR A 62 0.12 3.71 -13.35
C THR A 62 -1.08 4.56 -12.97
N LEU A 63 -1.07 5.19 -11.79
CA LEU A 63 -2.17 5.96 -11.26
C LEU A 63 -1.87 7.46 -11.31
N PRO A 64 -2.91 8.31 -11.39
CA PRO A 64 -2.75 9.76 -11.29
C PRO A 64 -2.57 10.19 -9.82
N HIS A 65 -1.39 10.71 -9.50
CA HIS A 65 -1.03 11.21 -8.18
C HIS A 65 -1.07 12.76 -8.18
N PHE A 66 -1.54 13.33 -7.08
CA PHE A 66 -1.63 14.77 -6.90
C PHE A 66 -1.11 15.15 -5.51
N ILE A 67 -0.61 16.38 -5.39
CA ILE A 67 -0.27 17.03 -4.13
C ILE A 67 -0.95 18.39 -4.14
N THR A 68 -1.54 18.76 -3.01
CA THR A 68 -2.11 20.09 -2.80
C THR A 68 -1.84 20.54 -1.37
N GLU A 69 -1.80 21.84 -1.13
CA GLU A 69 -1.60 22.39 0.20
C GLU A 69 -2.95 22.62 0.88
N ILE A 70 -3.13 22.08 2.09
CA ILE A 70 -4.30 22.32 2.95
C ILE A 70 -3.78 22.66 4.33
N ASP A 71 -4.20 23.81 4.88
CA ASP A 71 -3.77 24.30 6.20
C ASP A 71 -2.24 24.33 6.38
N GLY A 72 -1.51 24.66 5.30
CA GLY A 72 -0.04 24.73 5.29
C GLY A 72 0.67 23.37 5.20
N LEU A 73 -0.05 22.29 4.91
CA LEU A 73 0.50 20.94 4.76
C LEU A 73 0.31 20.40 3.35
N ASP A 74 1.36 19.79 2.80
CA ASP A 74 1.27 19.02 1.56
C ASP A 74 0.46 17.73 1.77
N ILE A 75 -0.67 17.63 1.09
CA ILE A 75 -1.55 16.46 1.09
C ILE A 75 -1.39 15.71 -0.23
N HIS A 76 -0.76 14.53 -0.17
CA HIS A 76 -0.69 13.60 -1.28
C HIS A 76 -1.96 12.75 -1.40
N PHE A 77 -2.51 12.63 -2.60
CA PHE A 77 -3.64 11.75 -2.87
C PHE A 77 -3.62 11.17 -4.29
N ILE A 78 -4.40 10.11 -4.49
CA ILE A 78 -4.67 9.49 -5.79
C ILE A 78 -6.13 9.76 -6.13
N HIS A 79 -6.40 10.35 -7.30
CA HIS A 79 -7.76 10.62 -7.76
C HIS A 79 -8.03 9.93 -9.10
N VAL A 80 -8.78 8.84 -9.05
CA VAL A 80 -9.19 8.08 -10.24
C VAL A 80 -10.64 8.36 -10.56
N ARG A 81 -10.87 8.94 -11.75
CA ARG A 81 -12.22 9.22 -12.24
C ARG A 81 -12.86 7.95 -12.78
N SER A 82 -14.11 7.70 -12.38
CA SER A 82 -14.92 6.67 -13.02
C SER A 82 -15.31 7.07 -14.43
N LYS A 83 -15.54 6.08 -15.31
CA LYS A 83 -16.15 6.28 -16.63
C LYS A 83 -17.67 6.41 -16.58
N HIS A 84 -18.29 6.16 -15.42
CA HIS A 84 -19.74 6.26 -15.24
C HIS A 84 -20.13 7.67 -14.82
N GLU A 85 -21.06 8.29 -15.57
CA GLU A 85 -21.51 9.69 -15.38
C GLU A 85 -22.02 9.98 -13.96
N TYR A 86 -22.73 9.03 -13.36
CA TYR A 86 -23.34 9.14 -12.02
C TYR A 86 -22.59 8.30 -10.97
N ALA A 87 -21.28 8.13 -11.13
CA ALA A 87 -20.47 7.44 -10.13
C ALA A 87 -20.54 8.18 -8.78
N LEU A 88 -20.79 7.43 -7.70
CA LEU A 88 -20.76 7.97 -6.35
C LEU A 88 -19.31 8.34 -5.98
N PRO A 89 -19.01 9.59 -5.62
CA PRO A 89 -17.69 9.95 -5.11
C PRO A 89 -17.41 9.21 -3.80
N LEU A 90 -16.22 8.64 -3.67
CA LEU A 90 -15.79 7.93 -2.48
C LEU A 90 -14.39 8.39 -2.08
N LEU A 91 -14.25 8.82 -0.83
CA LEU A 91 -12.95 9.03 -0.20
C LEU A 91 -12.58 7.77 0.57
N VAL A 92 -11.39 7.23 0.31
CA VAL A 92 -10.84 6.08 1.06
C VAL A 92 -9.55 6.52 1.72
N ALA A 93 -9.59 6.68 3.04
CA ALA A 93 -8.42 6.99 3.85
C ALA A 93 -7.81 5.70 4.40
N HIS A 94 -6.47 5.62 4.40
CA HIS A 94 -5.74 4.59 5.12
C HIS A 94 -5.57 5.01 6.59
N GLY A 95 -5.28 4.04 7.45
CA GLY A 95 -4.95 4.27 8.86
C GLY A 95 -3.50 3.94 9.16
N TRP A 96 -3.15 3.91 10.44
CA TRP A 96 -1.85 3.40 10.90
C TRP A 96 -1.91 1.87 11.11
N PRO A 97 -0.89 1.08 10.75
CA PRO A 97 0.42 1.41 10.13
C PRO A 97 0.41 1.27 8.58
N SER A 98 -0.70 1.59 7.93
CA SER A 98 -0.94 1.36 6.49
C SER A 98 -0.52 2.55 5.62
N SER A 99 -0.67 2.40 4.31
CA SER A 99 -0.48 3.45 3.30
C SER A 99 -1.45 3.27 2.13
N VAL A 100 -1.44 4.22 1.19
CA VAL A 100 -2.22 4.16 -0.07
C VAL A 100 -2.01 2.87 -0.90
N ILE A 101 -0.94 2.12 -0.64
CA ILE A 101 -0.63 0.86 -1.33
C ILE A 101 -1.75 -0.17 -1.14
N GLU A 102 -2.44 -0.17 0.01
CA GLU A 102 -3.53 -1.12 0.25
C GLU A 102 -4.72 -0.90 -0.68
N GLN A 103 -5.00 0.35 -1.03
CA GLN A 103 -6.12 0.73 -1.89
C GLN A 103 -5.88 0.40 -3.37
N LEU A 104 -4.62 0.15 -3.79
CA LEU A 104 -4.32 -0.26 -5.17
C LEU A 104 -5.13 -1.48 -5.62
N LYS A 105 -5.48 -2.37 -4.69
CA LYS A 105 -6.25 -3.60 -4.96
C LYS A 105 -7.72 -3.33 -5.31
N ILE A 106 -8.28 -2.19 -4.88
CA ILE A 106 -9.72 -1.90 -5.01
C ILE A 106 -10.03 -0.82 -6.05
N ILE A 107 -9.06 0.04 -6.39
CA ILE A 107 -9.25 1.18 -7.31
C ILE A 107 -9.89 0.77 -8.63
N GLY A 108 -9.34 -0.26 -9.31
CA GLY A 108 -9.86 -0.69 -10.61
C GLY A 108 -11.30 -1.18 -10.54
N ALA A 109 -11.64 -1.96 -9.50
CA ALA A 109 -12.99 -2.44 -9.28
C ALA A 109 -13.97 -1.31 -8.97
N LEU A 110 -13.57 -0.32 -8.17
CA LEU A 110 -14.44 0.81 -7.80
C LEU A 110 -14.63 1.80 -8.96
N ALA A 111 -13.58 2.08 -9.74
CA ALA A 111 -13.61 3.07 -10.80
C ALA A 111 -14.28 2.56 -12.10
N THR A 112 -14.12 1.27 -12.42
CA THR A 112 -14.51 0.73 -13.74
C THR A 112 -15.75 -0.16 -13.68
N ARG A 113 -15.93 -0.93 -12.59
CA ARG A 113 -16.93 -2.00 -12.59
C ARG A 113 -18.34 -1.42 -12.65
N ARG A 114 -19.06 -1.82 -13.70
CA ARG A 114 -20.49 -1.50 -13.85
C ARG A 114 -21.24 -2.19 -12.70
N ARG A 115 -22.10 -1.46 -11.98
CA ARG A 115 -23.09 -2.10 -11.10
C ARG A 115 -23.94 -3.01 -11.98
N THR A 116 -23.82 -4.32 -11.81
CA THR A 116 -24.91 -5.21 -12.23
C THR A 116 -26.09 -4.87 -11.33
N ALA A 117 -27.23 -4.52 -11.93
CA ALA A 117 -28.44 -4.25 -11.16
C ALA A 117 -28.75 -5.49 -10.33
N ARG A 118 -28.70 -5.35 -8.99
CA ARG A 118 -29.31 -6.33 -8.09
C ARG A 118 -30.80 -6.32 -8.44
N ALA A 119 -31.32 -7.45 -8.91
CA ALA A 119 -32.73 -7.61 -9.24
C ALA A 119 -33.58 -7.02 -8.11
N LYS A 120 -34.51 -6.12 -8.46
CA LYS A 120 -35.53 -5.65 -7.54
C LYS A 120 -36.26 -6.89 -7.04
N ARG A 121 -36.03 -7.30 -5.79
CA ARG A 121 -36.96 -8.16 -5.06
C ARG A 121 -38.19 -7.30 -4.86
N THR A 122 -39.18 -7.47 -5.73
CA THR A 122 -40.54 -7.00 -5.49
C THR A 122 -41.04 -7.73 -4.25
N LEU A 123 -41.11 -6.99 -3.15
CA LEU A 123 -42.01 -7.30 -2.06
C LEU A 123 -43.39 -6.83 -2.50
N SER A 124 -44.26 -7.77 -2.82
CA SER A 124 -45.69 -7.55 -2.94
C SER A 124 -46.39 -8.74 -2.31
N THR A 125 -46.90 -8.53 -1.10
CA THR A 125 -48.26 -8.94 -0.68
C THR A 125 -49.16 -9.05 -1.91
N TRP A 126 -49.83 -10.16 -2.21
CA TRP A 126 -50.59 -11.11 -1.40
C TRP A 126 -50.38 -12.54 -1.90
#